data_AF-A0A9X3BI50-F1
#
_entry.id   AF-A0A9X3BI50-F1
#
_cell.length_a   1.000
_cell.length_b   1.000
_cell.length_c   1.000
_cell.angle_alpha   90.00
_cell.angle_beta   90.00
_cell.angle_gamma   90.00
#
_symmetry.space_group_name_H-M   'P 1'
#
loop_
_entity.id
_entity.type
_entity.pdbx_description
1 polymer ?
#
loop_
_entity_poly.entity_id
_entity_poly.type
_entity_poly.pdbx_seq_one_letter_code
_entity_poly.pdbx_strand_id
1 'polypeptide(L)'
;MKQFRVVIPKEKYSIIEFIQDGLPGVGVINLSLRNFEPKEVFAWHLSILIDFDELIENGMPSGAEREVVDPFGEKLDTLIKGANPEKPNALFLARITWNKTRELIWRVFEPEVANQELQNIIENNSSPRGFDYRMEEDIEWQLAQWHLKNC
;
A
#
# COMPACT_ATOMS: atom_id res chain seq x y z
N MET A 1 -14.15 -2.44 -26.85
CA MET A 1 -13.14 -2.62 -25.79
C MET A 1 -12.14 -1.47 -25.92
N LYS A 2 -11.96 -0.65 -24.88
CA LYS A 2 -10.92 0.41 -24.89
C LYS A 2 -9.55 -0.26 -24.77
N GLN A 3 -8.54 0.25 -25.48
CA GLN A 3 -7.15 -0.17 -25.32
C GLN A 3 -6.36 1.00 -24.74
N PHE A 4 -5.58 0.73 -23.70
CA PHE A 4 -4.72 1.73 -23.08
C PHE A 4 -3.24 1.42 -23.34
N ARG A 5 -2.45 2.48 -23.48
CA ARG A 5 -1.00 2.43 -23.34
C ARG A 5 -0.64 3.36 -22.20
N VAL A 6 -0.16 2.78 -21.12
CA VAL A 6 0.28 3.48 -19.91
C VAL A 6 1.79 3.39 -19.80
N VAL A 7 2.41 4.47 -19.34
CA VAL A 7 3.82 4.48 -18.94
C VAL A 7 3.85 4.33 -17.44
N ILE A 8 4.45 3.25 -16.95
CA ILE A 8 4.63 3.05 -15.50
C ILE A 8 5.79 3.95 -15.06
N PRO A 9 5.52 4.96 -14.20
CA PRO A 9 6.56 5.89 -13.81
C PRO A 9 7.53 5.23 -12.84
N LYS A 10 8.83 5.56 -12.95
CA LYS A 10 9.80 5.16 -11.93
C LYS A 10 9.38 5.75 -10.58
N GLU A 11 9.33 4.90 -9.56
CA GLU A 11 8.90 5.28 -8.22
C GLU A 11 9.81 6.37 -7.63
N LYS A 12 9.18 7.38 -7.00
CA LYS A 12 9.88 8.46 -6.32
C LYS A 12 9.20 8.71 -4.98
N TYR A 13 9.86 8.33 -3.90
CA TYR A 13 9.30 8.40 -2.57
C TYR A 13 9.60 9.74 -1.88
N SER A 14 8.64 10.19 -1.09
CA SER A 14 8.82 11.24 -0.08
C SER A 14 8.42 10.72 1.28
N ILE A 15 9.16 11.14 2.31
CA ILE A 15 8.85 10.85 3.71
C ILE A 15 8.15 12.07 4.29
N ILE A 16 7.14 11.82 5.12
CA ILE A 16 6.34 12.85 5.77
C ILE A 16 6.16 12.41 7.21
N GLU A 17 6.41 13.33 8.13
CA GLU A 17 6.15 13.13 9.55
C GLU A 17 4.93 13.96 9.93
N PHE A 18 4.05 13.40 10.73
CA PHE A 18 2.82 14.07 11.16
C PHE A 18 2.47 13.70 12.60
N ILE A 19 1.62 14.52 13.22
CA ILE A 19 1.00 14.22 14.51
C ILE A 19 -0.50 14.11 14.28
N GLN A 20 -1.10 13.01 14.72
CA GLN A 20 -2.54 12.79 14.68
C GLN A 20 -2.99 12.18 16.01
N ASP A 21 -4.05 12.75 16.59
CA ASP A 21 -4.58 12.41 17.92
C ASP A 21 -3.51 12.42 19.03
N GLY A 22 -2.54 13.32 18.91
CA GLY A 22 -1.42 13.46 19.85
C GLY A 22 -0.32 12.41 19.69
N LEU A 23 -0.42 11.49 18.71
CA LEU A 23 0.57 10.46 18.42
C LEU A 23 1.35 10.78 17.12
N PRO A 24 2.65 10.44 17.07
CA PRO A 24 3.45 10.59 15.87
C PRO A 24 3.05 9.55 14.82
N GLY A 25 3.16 9.95 13.56
CA GLY A 25 3.00 9.08 12.40
C GLY A 25 4.03 9.41 11.32
N VAL A 26 4.33 8.39 10.51
CA VAL A 26 5.26 8.51 9.38
C VAL A 26 4.59 7.95 8.13
N GLY A 27 4.54 8.78 7.09
CA GLY A 27 4.09 8.41 5.75
C GLY A 27 5.27 8.32 4.78
N VAL A 28 5.28 7.30 3.94
CA VAL A 28 6.13 7.21 2.75
C VAL A 28 5.23 7.16 1.54
N ILE A 29 5.32 8.15 0.66
CA ILE A 29 4.38 8.32 -0.47
C ILE A 29 5.11 8.34 -1.79
N ASN A 30 4.59 7.59 -2.76
CA ASN A 30 5.08 7.57 -4.13
C ASN A 30 4.58 8.78 -4.92
N LEU A 31 5.42 9.81 -4.98
CA LEU A 31 5.10 11.06 -5.66
C LEU A 31 5.04 10.93 -7.18
N SER A 32 5.59 9.86 -7.74
CA SER A 32 5.54 9.64 -9.20
C SER A 32 4.11 9.41 -9.70
N LEU A 33 3.19 9.07 -8.80
CA LEU A 33 1.79 8.81 -9.12
C LEU A 33 0.90 10.07 -9.17
N ARG A 34 1.39 11.25 -8.77
CA ARG A 34 0.57 12.49 -8.75
C ARG A 34 -0.03 12.85 -10.10
N ASN A 35 0.73 12.59 -11.17
CA ASN A 35 0.35 12.91 -12.54
C ASN A 35 0.10 11.63 -13.37
N PHE A 36 -0.14 10.49 -12.72
CA PHE A 36 -0.39 9.25 -13.43
C PHE A 36 -1.73 9.31 -14.15
N GLU A 37 -1.72 9.00 -15.44
CA GLU A 37 -2.91 8.92 -16.28
C GLU A 37 -2.71 7.84 -17.37
N PRO A 38 -3.80 7.24 -17.88
CA PRO A 38 -5.16 7.35 -17.37
C PRO A 38 -5.38 6.55 -16.07
N LYS A 39 -5.98 7.18 -15.06
CA LYS A 39 -6.29 6.56 -13.74
C LYS A 39 -7.20 5.34 -13.83
N GLU A 40 -8.11 5.31 -14.82
CA GLU A 40 -9.07 4.20 -15.02
C GLU A 40 -8.37 2.85 -15.26
N VAL A 41 -7.08 2.84 -15.60
CA VAL A 41 -6.29 1.61 -15.73
C VAL A 41 -5.93 1.02 -14.36
N PHE A 42 -5.76 1.82 -13.31
CA PHE A 42 -5.54 1.31 -11.95
C PHE A 42 -6.67 1.81 -11.04
N ALA A 43 -7.90 1.49 -11.47
CA ALA A 43 -9.13 2.00 -10.90
C ALA A 43 -9.41 1.48 -9.48
N TRP A 44 -8.73 0.44 -9.00
CA TRP A 44 -9.00 -0.12 -7.68
C TRP A 44 -8.06 0.44 -6.61
N HIS A 45 -8.60 0.73 -5.45
CA HIS A 45 -7.87 1.10 -4.24
C HIS A 45 -7.77 -0.12 -3.35
N LEU A 46 -6.54 -0.59 -3.12
CA LEU A 46 -6.23 -1.60 -2.11
C LEU A 46 -5.55 -0.94 -0.93
N SER A 47 -6.12 -1.10 0.26
CA SER A 47 -5.49 -0.76 1.54
C SER A 47 -5.39 -2.03 2.38
N ILE A 48 -4.20 -2.29 2.94
CA ILE A 48 -3.92 -3.38 3.87
C ILE A 48 -3.42 -2.77 5.17
N LEU A 49 -4.12 -3.03 6.28
CA LEU A 49 -3.77 -2.56 7.61
C LEU A 49 -3.18 -3.72 8.42
N ILE A 50 -1.91 -3.60 8.79
CA ILE A 50 -1.17 -4.61 9.55
C ILE A 50 -1.04 -4.14 11.00
N ASP A 51 -1.39 -5.01 11.94
CA ASP A 51 -1.23 -4.76 13.37
C ASP A 51 0.22 -5.03 13.84
N PHE A 52 0.68 -4.25 14.81
CA PHE A 52 1.94 -4.50 15.49
C PHE A 52 1.73 -5.19 16.83
N ASP A 53 2.61 -6.16 17.12
CA ASP A 53 2.66 -6.82 18.42
C ASP A 53 3.63 -6.12 19.37
N GLU A 54 4.82 -5.73 18.88
CA GLU A 54 5.85 -5.07 19.69
C GLU A 54 5.99 -3.58 19.36
N LEU A 55 5.75 -2.75 20.38
CA LEU A 55 5.73 -1.30 20.26
C LEU A 55 6.82 -0.65 21.11
N ILE A 56 7.26 0.54 20.69
CA ILE A 56 7.95 1.50 21.54
C ILE A 56 6.96 2.54 22.06
N GLU A 57 7.45 3.50 22.84
CA GLU A 57 6.66 4.65 23.28
C GLU A 57 6.01 5.34 22.07
N ASN A 58 4.76 5.81 22.26
CA ASN A 58 3.96 6.51 21.25
C ASN A 58 3.41 5.65 20.09
N GLY A 59 3.36 4.32 20.24
CA GLY A 59 2.64 3.43 19.32
C GLY A 59 3.36 3.16 18.00
N MET A 60 4.65 3.50 17.92
CA MET A 60 5.51 3.14 16.79
C MET A 60 6.06 1.71 16.97
N PRO A 61 6.39 0.98 15.89
CA PRO A 61 6.92 -0.37 15.99
C PRO A 61 8.34 -0.34 16.56
N SER A 62 8.70 -1.38 17.31
CA SER A 62 10.07 -1.57 17.79
C SER A 62 11.06 -1.90 16.65
N GLY A 63 12.34 -2.02 16.96
CA GLY A 63 13.33 -2.56 16.01
C GLY A 63 12.99 -3.98 15.60
N ALA A 64 12.75 -4.86 16.57
CA ALA A 64 12.38 -6.25 16.34
C ALA A 64 11.05 -6.40 15.57
N GLU A 65 10.08 -5.54 15.85
CA GLU A 65 8.81 -5.53 15.11
C GLU A 65 9.03 -5.23 13.62
N ARG A 66 9.88 -4.24 13.30
CA ARG A 66 10.21 -3.89 11.91
C ARG A 66 10.92 -5.03 11.17
N GLU A 67 11.78 -5.78 11.85
CA GLU A 67 12.43 -6.96 11.27
C GLU A 67 11.41 -8.04 10.84
N VAL A 68 10.20 -8.03 11.42
CA VAL A 68 9.10 -8.93 11.07
C VAL A 68 8.19 -8.32 10.01
N VAL A 69 7.74 -7.07 10.19
CA VAL A 69 6.71 -6.46 9.32
C VAL A 69 7.27 -5.89 8.01
N ASP A 70 8.54 -5.46 7.98
CA ASP A 70 9.14 -4.90 6.77
C ASP A 70 9.26 -5.98 5.66
N PRO A 71 9.80 -7.19 5.91
CA PRO A 71 9.84 -8.26 4.90
C PRO A 71 8.46 -8.71 4.44
N PHE A 72 7.46 -8.70 5.33
CA PHE A 72 6.08 -9.02 4.94
C PHE A 72 5.50 -7.97 4.00
N GLY A 73 5.76 -6.68 4.25
CA GLY A 73 5.40 -5.61 3.33
C GLY A 73 6.04 -5.74 1.94
N GLU A 74 7.33 -6.12 1.88
CA GLU A 74 8.03 -6.38 0.62
C GLU A 74 7.46 -7.59 -0.14
N LYS A 75 7.09 -8.65 0.59
CA LYS A 75 6.41 -9.83 0.05
C LYS A 75 5.05 -9.43 -0.54
N LEU A 76 4.24 -8.66 0.18
CA LEU A 76 2.96 -8.15 -0.30
C LEU A 76 3.13 -7.32 -1.57
N ASP A 77 4.09 -6.38 -1.59
CA ASP A 77 4.35 -5.55 -2.76
C ASP A 77 4.69 -6.38 -3.99
N THR A 78 5.55 -7.39 -3.82
CA THR A 78 5.94 -8.31 -4.90
C THR A 78 4.74 -9.11 -5.43
N LEU A 79 3.93 -9.68 -4.53
CA LEU A 79 2.76 -10.49 -4.92
C LEU A 79 1.70 -9.64 -5.61
N ILE A 80 1.38 -8.47 -5.05
CA ILE A 80 0.31 -7.59 -5.54
C ILE A 80 0.71 -6.95 -6.89
N LYS A 81 2.00 -6.59 -7.08
CA LYS A 81 2.50 -6.11 -8.38
C LYS A 81 2.62 -7.22 -9.41
N GLY A 82 2.82 -8.47 -8.98
CA GLY A 82 3.01 -9.62 -9.86
C GLY A 82 4.41 -9.66 -10.48
N ALA A 83 4.66 -10.72 -11.26
CA ALA A 83 6.01 -11.07 -11.73
C ALA A 83 6.55 -10.20 -12.87
N ASN A 84 5.70 -9.42 -13.57
CA ASN A 84 6.11 -8.63 -14.73
C ASN A 84 6.26 -7.14 -14.36
N PRO A 85 7.50 -6.63 -14.19
CA PRO A 85 7.71 -5.23 -13.83
C PRO A 85 7.33 -4.24 -14.94
N GLU A 86 7.24 -4.67 -16.21
CA GLU A 86 6.78 -3.82 -17.32
C GLU A 86 5.25 -3.72 -17.39
N LYS A 87 4.56 -4.69 -16.78
CA LYS A 87 3.09 -4.76 -16.72
C LYS A 87 2.65 -5.17 -15.31
N PRO A 88 2.95 -4.34 -14.30
CA PRO A 88 2.58 -4.66 -12.94
C PRO A 88 1.06 -4.60 -12.79
N ASN A 89 0.51 -5.49 -11.97
CA ASN A 89 -0.89 -5.46 -11.61
C ASN A 89 -1.23 -4.29 -10.66
N ALA A 90 -0.24 -3.70 -10.01
CA ALA A 90 -0.45 -2.62 -9.07
C ALA A 90 0.66 -1.57 -9.06
N LEU A 91 0.31 -0.39 -8.59
CA LEU A 91 1.22 0.72 -8.33
C LEU A 91 1.20 0.99 -6.83
N PHE A 92 2.35 0.84 -6.17
CA PHE A 92 2.46 1.17 -4.76
C PHE A 92 2.32 2.68 -4.56
N LEU A 93 1.35 3.07 -3.74
CA LEU A 93 1.00 4.46 -3.49
C LEU A 93 1.64 4.97 -2.20
N ALA A 94 1.40 4.28 -1.08
CA ALA A 94 1.85 4.76 0.21
C ALA A 94 2.03 3.66 1.24
N ARG A 95 2.92 3.92 2.20
CA ARG A 95 3.00 3.25 3.49
C ARG A 95 2.79 4.29 4.58
N ILE A 96 1.84 4.06 5.47
CA ILE A 96 1.59 4.92 6.62
C ILE A 96 1.80 4.08 7.87
N THR A 97 2.59 4.57 8.82
CA THR A 97 2.76 3.95 10.13
C THR A 97 2.28 4.93 11.17
N TRP A 98 1.23 4.56 11.91
CA TRP A 98 0.62 5.38 12.94
C TRP A 98 -0.15 4.51 13.91
N ASN A 99 -0.06 4.84 15.20
CA ASN A 99 -0.86 4.26 16.28
C ASN A 99 -1.01 2.73 16.21
N LYS A 100 0.11 2.01 16.36
CA LYS A 100 0.18 0.54 16.43
C LYS A 100 -0.10 -0.21 15.13
N THR A 101 -0.28 0.50 14.03
CA THR A 101 -0.61 -0.12 12.76
C THR A 101 0.29 0.39 11.64
N ARG A 102 0.35 -0.40 10.57
CA ARG A 102 0.88 0.02 9.28
C ARG A 102 -0.15 -0.20 8.19
N GLU A 103 -0.51 0.87 7.50
CA GLU A 103 -1.29 0.81 6.29
C GLU A 103 -0.35 0.76 5.07
N LEU A 104 -0.60 -0.17 4.16
CA LEU A 104 0.03 -0.26 2.85
C LEU A 104 -1.03 -0.09 1.77
N ILE A 105 -0.78 0.79 0.81
CA ILE A 105 -1.77 1.24 -0.15
C ILE A 105 -1.26 1.07 -1.57
N TRP A 106 -2.09 0.48 -2.44
CA TRP A 106 -1.84 0.33 -3.86
C TRP A 106 -3.01 0.84 -4.71
N ARG A 107 -2.68 1.22 -5.94
CA ARG A 107 -3.63 1.36 -7.05
C ARG A 107 -3.55 0.10 -7.90
N VAL A 108 -4.67 -0.61 -8.09
CA VAL A 108 -4.70 -1.95 -8.66
C VAL A 108 -5.45 -1.97 -9.99
N PHE A 109 -4.92 -2.75 -10.95
CA PHE A 109 -5.50 -2.99 -12.27
C PHE A 109 -6.54 -4.13 -12.22
N GLU A 110 -6.10 -5.33 -11.83
CA GLU A 110 -6.98 -6.51 -11.68
C GLU A 110 -7.15 -6.83 -10.17
N PRO A 111 -8.28 -6.44 -9.57
CA PRO A 111 -8.52 -6.64 -8.13
C PRO A 111 -8.65 -8.12 -7.76
N GLU A 112 -9.16 -8.98 -8.66
CA GLU A 112 -9.32 -10.41 -8.43
C GLU A 112 -7.97 -11.11 -8.22
N VAL A 113 -6.94 -10.69 -8.97
CA VAL A 113 -5.57 -11.22 -8.83
C VAL A 113 -5.02 -10.87 -7.44
N ALA A 114 -5.13 -9.61 -7.04
CA ALA A 114 -4.68 -9.17 -5.71
C ALA A 114 -5.48 -9.84 -4.59
N ASN A 115 -6.80 -9.97 -4.75
CA ASN A 115 -7.66 -10.63 -3.78
C ASN A 115 -7.31 -12.12 -3.62
N GLN A 116 -7.03 -12.83 -4.71
CA GLN A 116 -6.63 -14.24 -4.65
C GLN A 116 -5.33 -14.42 -3.85
N GLU A 117 -4.33 -13.55 -4.05
CA GLU A 117 -3.09 -13.60 -3.27
C GLU A 117 -3.33 -13.35 -1.78
N LEU A 118 -4.20 -12.41 -1.43
CA LEU A 118 -4.55 -12.12 -0.04
C LEU A 118 -5.31 -13.28 0.61
N GLN A 119 -6.25 -13.88 -0.11
CA GLN A 119 -6.96 -15.08 0.36
C GLN A 119 -6.00 -16.26 0.57
N ASN A 120 -5.06 -16.48 -0.34
CA ASN A 120 -4.01 -17.50 -0.17
C ASN A 120 -3.19 -17.25 1.10
N ILE A 121 -2.86 -16.00 1.43
CA ILE A 121 -2.12 -15.68 2.67
C ILE A 121 -2.95 -16.04 3.90
N ILE A 122 -4.25 -15.71 3.90
CA ILE A 122 -5.20 -15.96 4.99
C ILE A 122 -5.41 -17.47 5.19
N GLU A 123 -5.74 -18.20 4.12
CA GLU A 123 -6.02 -19.64 4.16
C GLU A 123 -4.81 -20.46 4.63
N ASN A 124 -3.60 -20.03 4.25
CA ASN A 124 -2.36 -20.70 4.65
C ASN A 124 -1.79 -20.17 5.99
N ASN A 125 -2.45 -19.20 6.63
CA ASN A 125 -1.98 -18.52 7.84
C ASN A 125 -0.50 -18.10 7.73
N SER A 126 -0.13 -17.54 6.57
CA SER A 126 1.28 -17.27 6.20
C SER A 126 1.72 -15.83 6.45
N SER A 127 0.86 -15.05 7.15
CA SER A 127 1.20 -13.72 7.63
C SER A 127 1.85 -13.82 9.02
N PRO A 128 2.93 -13.06 9.29
CA PRO A 128 3.51 -13.01 10.62
C PRO A 128 2.70 -12.17 11.63
N ARG A 129 1.72 -11.40 11.15
CA ARG A 129 0.86 -10.52 11.95
C ARG A 129 -0.60 -10.58 11.50
N GLY A 130 -1.50 -10.18 12.39
CA GLY A 130 -2.88 -9.88 12.01
C GLY A 130 -2.92 -8.76 10.98
N PHE A 131 -3.83 -8.86 10.01
CA PHE A 131 -4.09 -7.78 9.07
C PHE A 131 -5.55 -7.80 8.62
N ASP A 132 -6.05 -6.62 8.31
CA ASP A 132 -7.30 -6.39 7.58
C ASP A 132 -6.98 -5.81 6.20
N TYR A 133 -7.88 -5.98 5.23
CA TYR A 133 -7.74 -5.30 3.95
C TYR A 133 -9.08 -4.82 3.41
N ARG A 134 -9.00 -3.76 2.60
CA ARG A 134 -10.13 -3.15 1.90
C ARG A 134 -9.77 -2.95 0.43
N MET A 135 -10.64 -3.42 -0.44
CA MET A 135 -10.51 -3.32 -1.89
C MET A 135 -11.77 -2.64 -2.45
N GLU A 136 -11.63 -1.45 -3.02
CA GLU A 136 -12.75 -0.64 -3.50
C GLU A 136 -12.47 -0.06 -4.88
N GLU A 137 -13.48 -0.01 -5.74
CA GLU A 137 -13.37 0.67 -7.03
C GLU A 137 -13.38 2.19 -6.80
N ASP A 138 -12.37 2.86 -7.35
CA ASP A 138 -12.09 4.28 -7.20
C ASP A 138 -11.43 4.80 -8.48
N ILE A 139 -12.19 4.81 -9.58
CA ILE A 139 -11.72 5.15 -10.94
C ILE A 139 -10.98 6.50 -10.98
N GLU A 140 -11.48 7.48 -10.23
CA GLU A 140 -10.95 8.85 -10.20
C GLU A 140 -9.87 9.08 -9.13
N TRP A 141 -9.47 8.02 -8.43
CA TRP A 141 -8.47 8.05 -7.36
C TRP A 141 -8.80 9.04 -6.23
N GLN A 142 -10.07 9.14 -5.85
CA GLN A 142 -10.55 9.99 -4.78
C GLN A 142 -9.91 9.62 -3.43
N LEU A 143 -9.77 8.31 -3.15
CA LEU A 143 -9.15 7.80 -1.91
C LEU A 143 -7.64 8.05 -1.87
N ALA A 144 -7.01 8.28 -3.03
CA ALA A 144 -5.58 8.62 -3.11
C ALA A 144 -5.29 10.12 -2.93
N GLN A 145 -6.30 10.99 -2.98
CA GLN A 145 -6.05 12.45 -3.07
C GLN A 145 -5.31 13.01 -1.87
N TRP A 146 -5.60 12.53 -0.66
CA TRP A 146 -4.92 13.00 0.55
C TRP A 146 -3.41 12.78 0.46
N HIS A 147 -3.01 11.61 -0.04
CA HIS A 147 -1.61 11.22 -0.26
C HIS A 147 -0.93 12.04 -1.36
N LEU A 148 -1.66 12.36 -2.43
CA LEU A 148 -1.08 12.96 -3.63
C LEU A 148 -1.04 14.50 -3.59
N LYS A 149 -1.91 15.15 -2.80
CA LYS A 149 -2.04 16.62 -2.76
C LYS A 149 -1.33 17.29 -1.57
N ASN A 150 -1.17 16.60 -0.45
CA ASN A 150 -0.71 17.21 0.81
C ASN A 150 0.79 17.00 1.08
N CYS A 151 1.56 16.70 0.04
CA CYS A 151 2.98 16.34 0.15
C CYS A 151 3.81 17.03 -0.92
#